data_AF-A0A260MEQ0-F1
#
_entry.id   AF-A0A260MEQ0-F1
#
_cell.length_a   1.000
_cell.length_b   1.000
_cell.length_c   1.000
_cell.angle_alpha   90.00
_cell.angle_beta   90.00
_cell.angle_gamma   90.00
#
_symmetry.space_group_name_H-M   'P 1'
#
loop_
_entity.id
_entity.type
_entity.pdbx_description
1 polymer ?
#
loop_
_entity_poly.entity_id
_entity_poly.type
_entity_poly.pdbx_seq_one_letter_code
_entity_poly.pdbx_strand_id
1 'polypeptide(L)'
;MADERRPDIPKDMAARVRSRAGYVCQKCGSDDRCEIDHIVPWVIVRCHEEDNLMLLCFGCNRRKGDKVEAGRKTWFHPEFFGAVS
;
A
#
# COMPACT_ATOMS: atom_id res chain seq x y z
N MET A 1 30.57 5.05 -1.61
CA MET A 1 29.35 5.48 -2.34
C MET A 1 28.19 4.95 -1.52
N ALA A 2 27.28 5.81 -1.08
CA ALA A 2 26.10 5.36 -0.34
C ALA A 2 25.35 4.36 -1.23
N ASP A 3 24.98 3.23 -0.65
CA ASP A 3 24.29 2.11 -1.30
C ASP A 3 23.06 2.63 -2.08
N GLU A 4 23.08 2.53 -3.42
CA GLU A 4 21.97 2.94 -4.32
C GLU A 4 20.71 2.09 -4.16
N ARG A 5 20.72 1.11 -3.26
CA ARG A 5 19.56 0.29 -2.96
C ARG A 5 18.48 1.12 -2.27
N ARG A 6 17.25 0.87 -2.68
CA ARG A 6 16.05 1.37 -2.02
C ARG A 6 16.12 0.99 -0.52
N PRO A 7 16.06 1.95 0.41
CA PRO A 7 16.01 1.64 1.83
C PRO A 7 14.72 0.87 2.16
N ASP A 8 14.76 0.10 3.24
CA ASP A 8 13.56 -0.54 3.74
C ASP A 8 12.56 0.51 4.27
N ILE A 9 11.27 0.20 4.15
CA ILE A 9 10.21 1.00 4.78
C ILE A 9 10.37 0.88 6.30
N PRO A 10 10.41 2.00 7.06
CA PRO A 10 10.46 1.97 8.52
C PRO A 10 9.35 1.08 9.11
N LYS A 11 9.69 0.26 10.10
CA LYS A 11 8.77 -0.75 10.66
C LYS A 11 7.48 -0.16 11.22
N ASP A 12 7.59 1.00 11.87
CA ASP A 12 6.47 1.75 12.43
C ASP A 12 5.55 2.29 11.33
N MET A 13 6.11 2.83 10.25
CA MET A 13 5.37 3.27 9.06
C MET A 13 4.66 2.08 8.40
N ALA A 14 5.36 0.96 8.22
CA ALA A 14 4.76 -0.26 7.67
C ALA A 14 3.60 -0.79 8.53
N ALA A 15 3.72 -0.71 9.86
CA ALA A 15 2.66 -1.09 10.78
C ALA A 15 1.43 -0.18 10.66
N ARG A 16 1.62 1.15 10.57
CA ARG A 16 0.54 2.12 10.35
C ARG A 16 -0.17 1.91 9.03
N VAL A 17 0.56 1.69 7.93
CA VAL A 17 -0.02 1.38 6.61
C VAL A 17 -0.88 0.11 6.65
N ARG A 18 -0.39 -0.96 7.29
CA ARG A 18 -1.15 -2.23 7.42
C ARG A 18 -2.40 -2.06 8.27
N SER A 19 -2.30 -1.35 9.40
CA SER A 19 -3.43 -1.07 10.28
C SER A 19 -4.50 -0.20 9.58
N ARG A 20 -4.08 0.87 8.89
CA ARG A 20 -4.96 1.72 8.07
C ARG A 20 -5.68 0.93 6.97
N ALA A 21 -5.01 -0.06 6.39
CA ALA A 21 -5.60 -0.94 5.38
C ALA A 21 -6.49 -2.05 5.96
N GLY A 22 -6.68 -2.12 7.29
CA GLY A 22 -7.42 -3.22 7.93
C GLY A 22 -6.79 -4.58 7.69
N TYR A 23 -5.48 -4.63 7.44
CA TYR A 23 -4.71 -5.85 7.10
C TYR A 23 -5.17 -6.58 5.84
N VAL A 24 -5.97 -5.93 4.98
CA VAL A 24 -6.45 -6.49 3.71
C VAL A 24 -5.98 -5.66 2.53
N CYS A 25 -5.93 -6.30 1.35
CA CYS A 25 -5.63 -5.64 0.09
C CYS A 25 -6.60 -4.49 -0.16
N GLN A 26 -6.09 -3.27 -0.29
CA GLN A 26 -6.88 -2.07 -0.56
C GLN A 26 -7.49 -2.05 -1.96
N LYS A 27 -7.28 -3.07 -2.81
CA LYS A 27 -7.88 -3.17 -4.15
C LYS A 27 -9.00 -4.20 -4.23
N CYS A 28 -8.86 -5.33 -3.56
CA CYS A 28 -9.80 -6.46 -3.67
C CYS A 28 -10.23 -7.09 -2.34
N GLY A 29 -9.61 -6.73 -1.21
CA GLY A 29 -10.00 -7.22 0.12
C GLY A 29 -9.40 -8.54 0.54
N SER A 30 -8.61 -9.19 -0.32
CA SER A 30 -7.88 -10.40 0.06
C SER A 30 -6.75 -10.08 1.05
N ASP A 31 -6.50 -10.99 1.98
CA ASP A 31 -5.36 -11.00 2.90
C ASP A 31 -4.18 -11.88 2.40
N ASP A 32 -4.31 -12.52 1.23
CA ASP A 32 -3.28 -13.43 0.69
C ASP A 32 -1.96 -12.68 0.39
N ARG A 33 -0.94 -12.98 1.20
CA ARG A 33 0.45 -12.52 1.02
C ARG A 33 0.51 -11.02 0.71
N CYS A 34 -0.08 -10.22 1.59
CA CYS A 34 -0.15 -8.78 1.42
C CYS A 34 1.19 -8.07 1.63
N GLU A 35 1.56 -7.27 0.64
CA GLU A 35 2.79 -6.48 0.56
C GLU A 35 2.45 -5.00 0.50
N ILE A 36 3.35 -4.18 1.05
CA ILE A 36 3.22 -2.73 0.93
C ILE A 36 3.82 -2.30 -0.40
N ASP A 37 3.07 -1.52 -1.16
CA ASP A 37 3.48 -0.95 -2.44
C ASP A 37 3.25 0.57 -2.46
N HIS A 38 3.90 1.26 -3.39
CA HIS A 38 3.75 2.71 -3.54
C HIS A 38 2.65 3.04 -4.54
N ILE A 39 1.73 3.93 -4.19
CA ILE A 39 0.70 4.47 -5.10
C ILE A 39 1.37 5.10 -6.32
N VAL A 40 2.32 6.02 -6.09
CA VAL A 40 3.25 6.56 -7.07
C VAL A 40 4.57 5.78 -6.97
N PRO A 41 4.98 5.01 -7.99
CA PRO A 41 6.14 4.11 -7.93
C PRO A 41 7.42 4.75 -7.41
N TRP A 42 8.23 3.95 -6.71
CA TRP A 42 9.54 4.36 -6.18
C TRP A 42 10.45 5.04 -7.19
N VAL A 43 10.46 4.53 -8.43
CA VAL A 43 11.27 5.06 -9.54
C VAL A 43 11.01 6.56 -9.78
N ILE A 44 9.82 7.05 -9.43
CA ILE A 44 9.43 8.46 -9.55
C ILE A 44 9.74 9.23 -8.26
N VAL A 45 9.25 8.76 -7.11
CA VAL A 45 9.30 9.56 -5.86
C VAL A 45 10.61 9.45 -5.11
N ARG A 46 11.28 8.29 -5.17
CA ARG A 46 12.52 7.96 -4.42
C ARG A 46 12.47 8.28 -2.92
N CYS A 47 11.28 8.33 -2.33
CA CYS A 47 11.05 8.54 -0.91
C CYS A 47 9.94 7.60 -0.38
N HIS A 48 9.92 7.43 0.93
CA HIS A 48 8.82 6.78 1.63
C HIS A 48 7.97 7.87 2.30
N GLU A 49 6.75 8.01 1.82
CA GLU A 49 5.73 8.85 2.44
C GLU A 49 4.54 7.96 2.73
N GLU A 50 4.04 7.99 3.97
CA GLU A 50 2.99 7.08 4.43
C GLU A 50 1.73 7.16 3.55
N ASP A 51 1.37 8.36 3.08
CA ASP A 51 0.22 8.58 2.20
C ASP A 51 0.42 8.05 0.78
N ASN A 52 1.67 7.85 0.37
CA ASN A 52 2.01 7.20 -0.89
C ASN A 52 2.11 5.67 -0.74
N LEU A 53 1.90 5.09 0.45
CA LEU A 53 1.96 3.64 0.68
C LEU A 53 0.56 3.03 0.77
N MET A 54 0.40 1.87 0.14
CA MET A 54 -0.82 1.07 0.16
C MET A 54 -0.51 -0.40 0.41
N LEU A 55 -1.48 -1.14 0.95
CA LEU A 55 -1.37 -2.59 1.13
C LEU A 55 -2.07 -3.33 -0.01
N LEU A 56 -1.36 -4.23 -0.69
CA LEU A 56 -1.88 -5.03 -1.81
C LEU A 56 -1.58 -6.53 -1.62
N CYS A 57 -2.54 -7.40 -1.94
CA CYS A 57 -2.26 -8.82 -2.06
C CYS A 57 -1.31 -9.10 -3.23
N PHE A 58 -0.63 -10.24 -3.20
CA PHE A 58 0.36 -10.63 -4.21
C PHE A 58 -0.13 -10.44 -5.66
N GLY A 59 -1.35 -10.90 -5.97
CA GLY A 59 -1.92 -10.80 -7.31
C GLY A 59 -2.23 -9.36 -7.75
N CYS A 60 -2.71 -8.52 -6.83
CA CYS A 60 -2.99 -7.12 -7.11
C CYS A 60 -1.70 -6.30 -7.26
N ASN A 61 -0.72 -6.54 -6.39
CA ASN A 61 0.59 -5.89 -6.44
C ASN A 61 1.27 -6.14 -7.80
N ARG A 62 1.33 -7.41 -8.22
CA ARG A 62 1.92 -7.81 -9.51
C ARG A 62 1.19 -7.20 -10.72
N ARG A 63 -0.13 -7.02 -10.64
CA ARG A 63 -0.94 -6.40 -11.70
C ARG A 63 -0.78 -4.87 -11.75
N LYS A 64 -0.51 -4.23 -10.60
CA LYS A 64 -0.24 -2.80 -10.52
C LYS A 64 1.14 -2.49 -11.11
N GLY A 65 2.18 -3.21 -10.69
CA GLY A 65 3.55 -2.96 -11.15
C GLY A 65 3.96 -1.50 -10.93
N ASP A 66 4.55 -0.91 -11.96
CA ASP A 66 5.10 0.44 -12.04
C ASP A 66 4.08 1.50 -12.50
N LYS A 67 2.78 1.20 -12.43
CA LYS A 67 1.72 2.20 -12.67
C LYS A 67 1.44 3.03 -11.42
N VAL A 68 1.09 4.30 -11.66
CA VAL A 68 0.45 5.16 -10.66
C VAL A 68 -0.99 4.69 -10.47
N GLU A 69 -1.29 4.06 -9.34
CA GLU A 69 -2.62 3.51 -9.07
C GLU A 69 -2.89 3.49 -7.56
N ALA A 70 -3.99 4.11 -7.13
CA ALA A 70 -4.45 4.09 -5.75
C ALA A 70 -5.34 2.86 -5.46
N GLY A 71 -5.54 2.57 -4.18
CA GLY A 71 -6.49 1.55 -3.72
C GLY A 71 -7.94 1.88 -4.11
N ARG A 72 -8.79 0.86 -4.10
CA ARG A 72 -10.24 0.97 -4.25
C ARG A 72 -10.92 0.77 -2.91
N LYS A 73 -11.61 1.80 -2.42
CA LYS A 73 -12.48 1.70 -1.24
C LYS A 73 -13.76 0.93 -1.64
N THR A 74 -13.72 -0.39 -1.56
CA THR A 74 -14.85 -1.26 -1.94
C THR A 74 -15.68 -1.67 -0.70
N TRP A 75 -16.66 -2.56 -0.86
CA TRP A 75 -17.69 -2.88 0.15
C TRP A 75 -17.17 -3.45 1.48
N PHE A 76 -15.90 -3.85 1.58
CA PHE A 76 -15.28 -4.28 2.84
C PHE A 76 -14.58 -3.13 3.59
N HIS A 77 -14.42 -1.97 2.97
CA HIS A 77 -13.76 -0.82 3.59
C HIS A 77 -14.72 -0.11 4.56
N PRO A 78 -14.33 0.19 5.81
CA PRO A 78 -15.21 0.83 6.79
C PRO A 78 -15.82 2.17 6.32
N GLU A 79 -15.04 2.96 5.56
CA GLU A 79 -15.55 4.20 4.96
C GLU A 79 -16.69 3.98 3.96
N PHE A 80 -16.81 2.79 3.35
CA PHE A 80 -17.93 2.49 2.45
C PHE A 80 -19.28 2.58 3.16
N PHE A 81 -19.33 2.24 4.45
CA PHE A 81 -20.54 2.31 5.28
C PHE A 81 -20.65 3.61 6.08
N GLY A 82 -19.79 4.61 5.84
CA GLY A 82 -19.75 5.85 6.61
C GLY A 82 -19.32 5.65 8.07
N ALA A 83 -18.65 4.54 8.40
CA ALA A 83 -18.29 4.18 9.77
C ALA A 83 -17.03 4.88 10.30
N VAL A 84 -16.32 5.62 9.44
CA VAL A 84 -15.10 6.36 9.76
C VAL A 84 -15.15 7.67 8.98
N SER A 85 -15.24 8.77 9.72
CA SER A 85 -15.16 10.16 9.25
C SER A 85 -13.76 10.69 9.48
#